data_AF-A0A6N8UWF3-F1
#
_entry.id   AF-A0A6N8UWF3-F1
#
_cell.length_a   1.000
_cell.length_b   1.000
_cell.length_c   1.000
_cell.angle_alpha   90.00
_cell.angle_beta   90.00
_cell.angle_gamma   90.00
#
_symmetry.space_group_name_H-M   'P 1'
#
loop_
_entity.id
_entity.type
_entity.pdbx_description
1 polymer ?
#
loop_
_entity_poly.entity_id
_entity_poly.type
_entity_poly.pdbx_seq_one_letter_code
_entity_poly.pdbx_strand_id
1 'polypeptide(L)'
;MNDRNDSPAAVKALCFDVFGTVVDWRGSVIRECEALSTTKGLQVDCEGFADAWRAGYQPAMAPVRENVREYVHLDVLHREILDGLLARFGLSGLNEEERRHLNRVWHRLDGWPDAAEGMRRLRERFLLAALSNGHVALIVNMARHAGLPWDAPLGAEVARQYKPCAAVYDTTIRML
;
A
#
# COMPACT_ATOMS: atom_id res chain seq x y z
N MET A 1 5.03 25.08 29.66
CA MET A 1 4.38 23.77 29.86
C MET A 1 3.15 23.77 28.96
N ASN A 2 3.19 23.03 27.84
CA ASN A 2 2.03 22.95 26.94
C ASN A 2 1.09 21.86 27.47
N ASP A 3 -0.08 22.29 27.93
CA ASP A 3 -1.22 21.41 28.16
C ASP A 3 -1.67 20.84 26.81
N ARG A 4 -1.13 19.69 26.43
CA ARG A 4 -1.72 18.90 25.36
C ARG A 4 -3.00 18.31 25.91
N ASN A 5 -4.12 18.85 25.45
CA ASN A 5 -5.43 18.29 25.72
C ASN A 5 -5.56 16.99 24.91
N ASP A 6 -4.92 15.91 25.38
CA ASP A 6 -4.92 14.56 24.78
C ASP A 6 -6.24 13.82 25.04
N SER A 7 -7.34 14.55 25.24
CA SER A 7 -8.66 13.95 25.45
C SER A 7 -9.15 13.31 24.14
N PRO A 8 -9.54 12.02 24.16
CA PRO A 8 -10.13 11.34 23.00
C PRO A 8 -11.37 12.06 22.45
N ALA A 9 -12.03 12.91 23.27
CA ALA A 9 -13.20 13.68 22.87
C ALA A 9 -12.89 14.80 21.85
N ALA A 10 -11.63 15.17 21.65
CA ALA A 10 -11.21 16.22 20.72
C ALA A 10 -10.80 15.70 19.33
N VAL A 11 -10.74 14.38 19.13
CA VAL A 11 -10.35 13.76 17.85
C VAL A 11 -11.40 14.02 16.78
N LYS A 12 -10.99 14.60 15.65
CA LYS A 12 -11.87 14.94 14.52
C LYS A 12 -11.72 13.99 13.32
N ALA A 13 -10.54 13.42 13.15
CA ALA A 13 -10.21 12.54 12.05
C ALA A 13 -9.42 11.33 12.54
N LEU A 14 -9.61 10.20 11.87
CA LEU A 14 -8.86 8.98 12.06
C LEU A 14 -8.03 8.70 10.80
N CYS A 15 -6.72 8.74 10.95
CA CYS A 15 -5.76 8.46 9.89
C CYS A 15 -5.26 7.03 10.01
N PHE A 16 -5.32 6.28 8.91
CA PHE A 16 -4.96 4.85 8.90
C PHE A 16 -3.76 4.59 8.02
N ASP A 17 -2.82 3.80 8.54
CA ASP A 17 -2.00 2.99 7.64
C ASP A 17 -2.90 2.03 6.84
N VAL A 18 -2.45 1.61 5.65
CA VAL A 18 -3.27 0.81 4.74
C VAL A 18 -2.77 -0.63 4.61
N PHE A 19 -1.56 -0.81 4.07
CA PHE A 19 -1.02 -2.14 3.76
C PHE A 19 -0.74 -2.96 5.03
N GLY A 20 -1.57 -3.98 5.29
CA GLY A 20 -1.48 -4.84 6.46
C GLY A 20 -2.41 -4.41 7.59
N THR A 21 -2.67 -3.11 7.70
CA THR A 21 -3.59 -2.57 8.72
C THR A 21 -5.05 -2.79 8.35
N VAL A 22 -5.46 -2.52 7.11
CA VAL A 22 -6.85 -2.71 6.65
C VAL A 22 -7.00 -3.69 5.48
N VAL A 23 -5.89 -4.14 4.89
CA VAL A 23 -5.89 -5.10 3.77
C VAL A 23 -4.89 -6.23 4.00
N ASP A 24 -5.27 -7.43 3.55
CA ASP A 24 -4.44 -8.63 3.49
C ASP A 24 -3.55 -8.58 2.25
N TRP A 25 -2.44 -7.85 2.33
CA TRP A 25 -1.51 -7.77 1.21
C TRP A 25 -0.86 -9.13 0.90
N ARG A 26 -0.51 -9.91 1.92
CA ARG A 26 0.26 -11.14 1.74
C ARG A 26 -0.58 -12.20 1.04
N GLY A 27 -1.77 -12.49 1.57
CA GLY A 27 -2.67 -13.48 0.97
C GLY A 27 -3.12 -13.08 -0.43
N SER A 28 -3.37 -11.80 -0.68
CA SER A 28 -3.74 -11.32 -2.03
C SER A 28 -2.62 -11.53 -3.06
N VAL A 29 -1.36 -11.23 -2.69
CA VAL A 29 -0.21 -11.45 -3.57
C VAL A 29 0.06 -12.94 -3.80
N ILE A 30 -0.09 -13.78 -2.78
CA ILE A 30 0.03 -15.24 -2.91
C ILE A 30 -1.00 -15.78 -3.90
N ARG A 31 -2.29 -15.43 -3.71
CA ARG A 31 -3.37 -15.87 -4.62
C ARG A 31 -3.13 -15.45 -6.06
N GLU A 32 -2.65 -14.23 -6.28
CA GLU A 32 -2.29 -13.75 -7.61
C GLU A 32 -1.16 -14.57 -8.24
N CYS A 33 -0.11 -14.83 -7.46
CA CYS A 33 1.02 -15.64 -7.89
C CYS A 33 0.58 -17.09 -8.21
N GLU A 34 -0.28 -17.69 -7.40
CA GLU A 34 -0.80 -19.04 -7.61
C GLU A 34 -1.64 -19.13 -8.89
N ALA A 35 -2.52 -18.15 -9.11
CA ALA A 35 -3.34 -18.05 -10.32
C ALA A 35 -2.47 -17.91 -11.58
N LEU A 36 -1.45 -17.05 -11.53
CA LEU A 36 -0.48 -16.87 -12.61
C LEU A 36 0.31 -18.17 -12.87
N SER A 37 0.80 -18.80 -11.81
CA SER A 37 1.58 -20.05 -11.88
C SER A 37 0.76 -21.17 -12.50
N THR A 38 -0.50 -21.32 -12.08
CA THR A 38 -1.45 -22.29 -12.65
C THR A 38 -1.69 -22.03 -14.14
N THR A 39 -1.97 -20.78 -14.51
CA THR A 39 -2.25 -20.39 -15.89
C THR A 39 -1.06 -20.65 -16.82
N LYS A 40 0.15 -20.49 -16.30
CA LYS A 40 1.40 -20.64 -17.06
C LYS A 40 2.02 -22.04 -16.98
N GLY A 41 1.48 -22.93 -16.15
CA GLY A 41 2.11 -24.22 -15.85
C GLY A 41 3.48 -24.07 -15.16
N LEU A 42 3.67 -23.03 -14.36
CA LEU A 42 4.90 -22.77 -13.60
C LEU A 42 4.81 -23.35 -12.20
N GLN A 43 5.96 -23.68 -11.63
CA GLN A 43 6.11 -24.05 -10.22
C GLN A 43 6.82 -22.90 -9.51
N VAL A 44 6.07 -22.11 -8.75
CA VAL A 44 6.58 -20.92 -8.07
C VAL A 44 6.32 -21.06 -6.57
N ASP A 45 7.34 -20.77 -5.76
CA ASP A 45 7.17 -20.55 -4.32
C ASP A 45 6.48 -19.20 -4.11
N CYS A 46 5.14 -19.20 -4.15
CA CYS A 46 4.36 -17.97 -4.10
C CYS A 46 4.38 -17.27 -2.73
N GLU A 47 4.53 -18.03 -1.65
CA GLU A 47 4.74 -17.48 -0.32
C GLU A 47 6.10 -16.76 -0.23
N GLY A 48 7.18 -17.45 -0.62
CA GLY A 48 8.50 -16.86 -0.65
C GLY A 48 8.60 -15.66 -1.61
N PHE A 49 7.86 -15.69 -2.73
CA PHE A 49 7.77 -14.57 -3.67
C PHE A 49 7.12 -13.35 -3.02
N ALA A 50 5.96 -13.51 -2.38
CA ALA A 50 5.25 -12.43 -1.71
C ALA A 50 6.11 -11.79 -0.61
N ASP A 51 6.77 -12.62 0.19
CA ASP A 51 7.64 -12.18 1.28
C ASP A 51 8.89 -11.47 0.76
N ALA A 52 9.52 -11.98 -0.31
CA ALA A 52 10.66 -11.34 -0.95
C ALA A 52 10.30 -9.98 -1.56
N TRP A 53 9.13 -9.85 -2.19
CA TRP A 53 8.66 -8.59 -2.74
C TRP A 53 8.42 -7.57 -1.63
N ARG A 54 7.78 -7.98 -0.53
CA ARG A 54 7.59 -7.11 0.64
C ARG A 54 8.91 -6.74 1.30
N ALA A 55 9.90 -7.64 1.34
CA ALA A 55 11.22 -7.35 1.91
C ALA A 55 11.96 -6.25 1.13
N GLY A 56 11.78 -6.17 -0.20
CA GLY A 56 12.37 -5.11 -1.02
C GLY A 56 11.77 -3.72 -0.81
N TYR A 57 10.59 -3.63 -0.18
CA TYR A 57 9.83 -2.39 -0.02
C TYR A 57 10.56 -1.30 0.78
N GLN A 58 11.09 -1.64 1.96
CA GLN A 58 11.77 -0.65 2.82
C GLN A 58 13.09 -0.15 2.21
N PRO A 59 13.96 -1.02 1.65
CA PRO A 59 15.15 -0.59 0.93
C PRO A 59 14.83 0.31 -0.27
N ALA A 60 13.80 -0.01 -1.06
CA ALA A 60 13.47 0.76 -2.27
C ALA A 60 13.03 2.21 -1.95
N MET A 61 12.38 2.44 -0.80
CA MET A 61 11.99 3.78 -0.37
C MET A 61 13.11 4.55 0.33
N ALA A 62 14.15 3.88 0.86
CA ALA A 62 15.18 4.52 1.67
C ALA A 62 15.89 5.68 0.94
N PRO A 63 16.33 5.54 -0.34
CA PRO A 63 16.95 6.65 -1.07
C PRO A 63 16.07 7.89 -1.19
N VAL A 64 14.74 7.73 -1.28
CA VAL A 64 13.81 8.87 -1.33
C VAL A 64 13.68 9.54 0.03
N ARG A 65 13.63 8.75 1.12
CA ARG A 65 13.60 9.28 2.50
C ARG A 65 14.88 10.01 2.89
N GLU A 66 16.01 9.55 2.36
CA GLU A 66 17.34 10.13 2.57
C GLU A 66 17.65 11.28 1.60
N ASN A 67 16.72 11.63 0.71
CA ASN A 67 16.87 12.64 -0.35
C ASN A 67 18.02 12.36 -1.33
N VAL A 68 18.41 11.10 -1.48
CA VAL A 68 19.36 10.62 -2.49
C VAL A 68 18.68 10.43 -3.85
N ARG A 69 17.37 10.15 -3.85
CA ARG A 69 16.53 9.99 -5.03
C ARG A 69 15.30 10.90 -4.93
N GLU A 70 14.89 11.51 -6.04
CA GLU A 70 13.61 12.22 -6.09
C GLU A 70 12.43 11.28 -5.85
N TYR A 71 11.33 11.83 -5.30
CA TYR A 71 10.11 11.07 -5.10
C TYR A 71 9.57 10.49 -6.41
N VAL A 72 9.29 9.19 -6.38
CA VAL A 72 8.56 8.45 -7.42
C VAL A 72 7.36 7.77 -6.79
N HIS A 73 6.35 7.43 -7.60
CA HIS A 73 5.18 6.69 -7.12
C HIS A 73 5.57 5.28 -6.68
N LEU A 74 4.80 4.74 -5.73
CA LEU A 74 5.10 3.42 -5.19
C LEU A 74 5.05 2.29 -6.25
N ASP A 75 4.26 2.44 -7.31
CA ASP A 75 4.23 1.47 -8.42
C ASP A 75 5.59 1.31 -9.11
N VAL A 76 6.37 2.39 -9.16
CA VAL A 76 7.72 2.36 -9.75
C VAL A 76 8.63 1.50 -8.87
N LEU A 77 8.59 1.72 -7.55
CA LEU A 77 9.38 0.94 -6.61
C LEU A 77 8.95 -0.53 -6.57
N HIS A 78 7.63 -0.80 -6.59
CA HIS A 78 7.12 -2.16 -6.69
C HIS A 78 7.59 -2.84 -7.97
N ARG A 79 7.64 -2.12 -9.09
CA ARG A 79 8.11 -2.68 -10.36
C ARG A 79 9.60 -2.98 -10.34
N GLU A 80 10.41 -2.08 -9.81
CA GLU A 80 11.86 -2.28 -9.66
C GLU A 80 12.17 -3.53 -8.81
N ILE A 81 11.44 -3.72 -7.70
CA ILE A 81 11.58 -4.91 -6.87
C ILE A 81 11.13 -6.15 -7.65
N LEU A 82 9.97 -6.09 -8.32
CA LEU A 82 9.43 -7.22 -9.09
C LEU A 82 10.44 -7.70 -10.13
N ASP A 83 10.98 -6.79 -10.96
CA ASP A 83 11.93 -7.13 -12.02
C ASP A 83 13.19 -7.82 -11.45
N GLY A 84 13.64 -7.43 -10.25
CA GLY A 84 14.75 -8.08 -9.54
C GLY A 84 14.42 -9.48 -8.99
N LEU A 85 13.14 -9.84 -8.85
CA LEU A 85 12.70 -11.13 -8.33
C LEU A 85 12.33 -12.13 -9.43
N LEU A 86 12.01 -11.69 -10.64
CA LEU A 86 11.47 -12.56 -11.69
C LEU A 86 12.34 -13.79 -11.94
N ALA A 87 13.65 -13.61 -12.12
CA ALA A 87 14.56 -14.72 -12.39
C ALA A 87 14.67 -15.70 -11.22
N ARG A 88 14.73 -15.19 -10.00
CA ARG A 88 14.85 -15.99 -8.77
C ARG A 88 13.66 -16.94 -8.59
N PHE A 89 12.47 -16.51 -8.99
CA PHE A 89 11.22 -17.25 -8.80
C PHE A 89 10.72 -17.94 -10.08
N GLY A 90 11.55 -18.04 -11.13
CA GLY A 90 11.18 -18.73 -12.37
C GLY A 90 10.14 -18.00 -13.22
N LEU A 91 9.98 -16.68 -13.03
CA LEU A 91 9.01 -15.82 -13.70
C LEU A 91 9.63 -15.00 -14.86
N SER A 92 10.87 -15.30 -15.29
CA SER A 92 11.52 -14.58 -16.40
C SER A 92 10.75 -14.63 -17.73
N GLY A 93 9.95 -15.68 -17.93
CA GLY A 93 9.14 -15.86 -19.14
C GLY A 93 7.89 -14.98 -19.22
N LEU A 94 7.59 -14.17 -18.20
CA LEU A 94 6.48 -13.22 -18.25
C LEU A 94 6.77 -12.13 -19.28
N ASN A 95 5.79 -11.87 -20.16
CA ASN A 95 5.83 -10.74 -21.06
C ASN A 95 5.54 -9.42 -20.31
N GLU A 96 5.69 -8.29 -20.99
CA GLU A 96 5.55 -6.98 -20.35
C GLU A 96 4.12 -6.71 -19.85
N GLU A 97 3.09 -7.20 -20.54
CA GLU A 97 1.70 -7.06 -20.09
C GLU A 97 1.44 -7.84 -18.80
N GLU A 98 1.97 -9.06 -18.71
CA GLU A 98 1.86 -9.92 -17.53
C GLU A 98 2.62 -9.33 -16.34
N ARG A 99 3.81 -8.78 -16.57
CA ARG A 99 4.58 -8.07 -15.52
C ARG A 99 3.83 -6.83 -15.03
N ARG A 100 3.23 -6.05 -15.92
CA ARG A 100 2.38 -4.92 -15.51
C ARG A 100 1.17 -5.38 -14.72
N HIS A 101 0.50 -6.45 -15.15
CA HIS A 101 -0.65 -7.01 -14.45
C HIS A 101 -0.27 -7.45 -13.04
N LEU A 102 0.80 -8.24 -12.91
CA LEU A 102 1.32 -8.69 -11.63
C LEU A 102 1.75 -7.51 -10.74
N ASN A 103 2.45 -6.50 -11.30
CA ASN A 103 2.79 -5.28 -10.54
C ASN A 103 1.56 -4.53 -10.02
N ARG A 104 0.42 -4.61 -10.72
CA ARG A 104 -0.83 -3.97 -10.31
C ARG A 104 -1.59 -4.75 -9.24
N VAL A 105 -1.12 -5.92 -8.79
CA VAL A 105 -1.76 -6.67 -7.69
C VAL A 105 -1.96 -5.80 -6.44
N TRP A 106 -1.02 -4.89 -6.15
CA TRP A 106 -1.08 -3.96 -5.01
C TRP A 106 -2.26 -2.96 -5.07
N HIS A 107 -2.99 -2.87 -6.19
CA HIS A 107 -4.21 -2.08 -6.34
C HIS A 107 -5.48 -2.85 -6.02
N ARG A 108 -5.41 -4.17 -5.86
CA ARG A 108 -6.55 -5.08 -5.79
C ARG A 108 -6.33 -6.10 -4.67
N LEU A 109 -5.90 -5.57 -3.53
CA LEU A 109 -5.71 -6.32 -2.29
C LEU A 109 -7.05 -6.42 -1.57
N ASP A 110 -7.35 -7.60 -1.04
CA ASP A 110 -8.56 -7.84 -0.28
C ASP A 110 -8.50 -7.16 1.08
N GLY A 111 -9.62 -6.56 1.52
CA GLY A 111 -9.76 -6.01 2.86
C GLY A 111 -9.82 -7.12 3.91
N TRP A 112 -9.36 -6.83 5.13
CA TRP A 112 -9.66 -7.72 6.25
C TRP A 112 -11.20 -7.81 6.46
N PRO A 113 -11.74 -8.96 6.92
CA PRO A 113 -13.19 -9.17 7.01
C PRO A 113 -13.93 -8.09 7.82
N ASP A 114 -13.28 -7.49 8.81
CA ASP A 114 -13.81 -6.44 9.67
C ASP A 114 -13.59 -5.02 9.14
N ALA A 115 -12.63 -4.81 8.22
CA ALA A 115 -12.14 -3.48 7.86
C ALA A 115 -13.24 -2.59 7.28
N ALA A 116 -13.93 -3.05 6.24
CA ALA A 116 -14.94 -2.22 5.55
C ALA A 116 -16.09 -1.83 6.49
N GLU A 117 -16.58 -2.79 7.28
CA GLU A 117 -17.69 -2.54 8.21
C GLU A 117 -17.27 -1.69 9.41
N GLY A 118 -16.11 -1.97 10.00
CA GLY A 118 -15.53 -1.15 11.05
C GLY A 118 -15.33 0.29 10.59
N MET A 119 -14.82 0.50 9.38
CA MET A 119 -14.68 1.83 8.80
C MET A 119 -16.03 2.53 8.58
N ARG A 120 -17.07 1.86 8.08
CA ARG A 120 -18.40 2.51 7.93
C ARG A 120 -18.91 3.05 9.28
N ARG A 121 -18.78 2.27 10.34
CA ARG A 121 -19.19 2.67 11.70
C ARG A 121 -18.37 3.84 12.23
N LEU A 122 -17.05 3.85 11.98
CA LEU A 122 -16.19 4.97 12.40
C LEU A 122 -16.51 6.25 11.62
N ARG A 123 -16.85 6.12 10.34
CA ARG A 123 -17.18 7.24 9.44
C ARG A 123 -18.43 8.00 9.86
N GLU A 124 -19.33 7.38 10.62
CA GLU A 124 -20.50 8.09 11.21
C GLU A 124 -20.10 9.22 12.16
N ARG A 125 -18.88 9.19 12.70
CA ARG A 125 -18.42 10.13 13.73
C ARG A 125 -17.12 10.84 13.39
N PHE A 126 -16.28 10.25 12.54
CA PHE A 126 -14.95 10.75 12.24
C PHE A 126 -14.72 10.83 10.74
N LEU A 127 -13.96 11.84 10.30
CA LEU A 127 -13.37 11.83 8.97
C LEU A 127 -12.36 10.68 8.88
N LEU A 128 -12.47 9.82 7.88
CA LEU A 128 -11.50 8.73 7.65
C LEU A 128 -10.52 9.09 6.54
N ALA A 129 -9.24 9.16 6.89
CA ALA A 129 -8.16 9.44 5.96
C ALA A 129 -7.22 8.25 5.83
N ALA A 130 -6.84 7.91 4.59
CA ALA A 130 -5.67 7.08 4.38
C ALA A 130 -4.41 7.92 4.66
N LEU A 131 -3.45 7.37 5.39
CA LEU A 131 -2.12 7.91 5.59
C LEU A 131 -1.13 6.83 5.17
N SER A 132 -1.05 6.64 3.84
CA SER A 132 -0.35 5.52 3.22
C SER A 132 0.87 5.97 2.43
N ASN A 133 1.84 5.07 2.33
CA ASN A 133 2.94 5.19 1.37
C ASN A 133 2.50 4.90 -0.07
N GLY A 134 1.32 4.33 -0.29
CA GLY A 134 0.73 4.26 -1.63
C GLY A 134 0.40 5.66 -2.14
N HIS A 135 0.53 5.88 -3.45
CA HIS A 135 0.05 7.11 -4.10
C HIS A 135 -1.48 7.06 -4.27
N VAL A 136 -2.16 8.20 -4.49
CA VAL A 136 -3.64 8.32 -4.38
C VAL A 136 -4.35 7.35 -5.31
N ALA A 137 -3.91 7.23 -6.57
CA ALA A 137 -4.52 6.30 -7.53
C ALA A 137 -4.45 4.83 -7.06
N LEU A 138 -3.35 4.44 -6.40
CA LEU A 138 -3.24 3.12 -5.78
C LEU A 138 -4.28 2.93 -4.69
N ILE A 139 -4.35 3.88 -3.75
CA ILE A 139 -5.27 3.81 -2.61
C ILE A 139 -6.73 3.82 -3.07
N VAL A 140 -7.08 4.64 -4.07
CA VAL A 140 -8.44 4.70 -4.63
C VAL A 140 -8.83 3.38 -5.30
N ASN A 141 -7.94 2.78 -6.10
CA ASN A 141 -8.23 1.50 -6.75
C ASN A 141 -8.43 0.39 -5.70
N MET A 142 -7.57 0.36 -4.68
CA MET A 142 -7.68 -0.60 -3.58
C MET A 142 -8.97 -0.39 -2.78
N ALA A 143 -9.35 0.86 -2.51
CA ALA A 143 -10.58 1.18 -1.81
C ALA A 143 -11.82 0.74 -2.58
N ARG A 144 -11.82 0.89 -3.92
CA ARG A 144 -12.91 0.40 -4.78
C ARG A 144 -13.00 -1.11 -4.80
N HIS A 145 -11.85 -1.80 -4.85
CA HIS A 145 -11.78 -3.26 -4.82
C HIS A 145 -12.28 -3.83 -3.49
N ALA A 146 -11.77 -3.31 -2.36
CA ALA A 146 -12.04 -3.82 -1.02
C ALA A 146 -13.24 -3.16 -0.31
N GLY A 147 -13.93 -2.21 -0.97
CA GLY A 147 -15.08 -1.51 -0.40
C GLY A 147 -14.75 -0.61 0.80
N LEU A 148 -13.55 -0.02 0.83
CA LEU A 148 -13.06 0.80 1.94
C LEU A 148 -13.56 2.26 1.81
N PRO A 149 -14.39 2.77 2.74
CA PRO A 149 -15.07 4.05 2.57
C PRO A 149 -14.23 5.24 3.06
N TRP A 150 -13.11 5.55 2.40
CA TRP A 150 -12.31 6.74 2.72
C TRP A 150 -13.06 8.05 2.41
N ASP A 151 -12.95 9.04 3.30
CA ASP A 151 -13.29 10.43 2.98
C ASP A 151 -12.12 11.12 2.27
N ALA A 152 -10.89 10.84 2.70
CA ALA A 152 -9.67 11.42 2.17
C ALA A 152 -8.60 10.33 1.89
N PRO A 153 -8.52 9.78 0.66
CA PRO A 153 -7.54 8.76 0.31
C PRO A 153 -6.14 9.37 0.07
N LEU A 154 -5.53 9.95 1.11
CA LEU A 154 -4.27 10.70 1.00
C LEU A 154 -3.09 9.73 0.87
N GLY A 155 -2.39 9.82 -0.27
CA GLY A 155 -1.18 9.06 -0.55
C GLY A 155 0.10 9.85 -0.30
N ALA A 156 1.23 9.15 -0.23
CA ALA A 156 2.55 9.75 -0.01
C ALA A 156 2.95 10.83 -1.04
N GLU A 157 2.39 10.78 -2.26
CA GLU A 157 2.67 11.75 -3.31
C GLU A 157 2.28 13.19 -2.94
N VAL A 158 1.29 13.34 -2.07
CA VAL A 158 0.82 14.62 -1.56
C VAL A 158 1.94 15.35 -0.79
N ALA A 159 2.73 14.59 -0.02
CA ALA A 159 3.89 15.12 0.70
C ALA A 159 5.19 14.97 -0.12
N ARG A 160 5.14 14.32 -1.28
CA ARG A 160 6.31 13.85 -2.07
C ARG A 160 7.37 13.18 -1.20
N GLN A 161 6.95 12.41 -0.22
CA GLN A 161 7.83 11.74 0.74
C GLN A 161 7.15 10.50 1.33
N TYR A 162 7.93 9.54 1.82
CA TYR A 162 7.43 8.31 2.44
C TYR A 162 7.52 8.33 3.98
N LYS A 163 6.61 7.61 4.64
CA LYS A 163 6.75 7.31 6.07
C LYS A 163 8.09 6.61 6.35
N PRO A 164 8.75 6.90 7.49
CA PRO A 164 8.25 7.66 8.65
C PRO A 164 8.61 9.16 8.65
N CYS A 165 8.92 9.79 7.51
CA CYS A 165 9.25 11.22 7.49
C CYS A 165 8.09 12.08 8.02
N ALA A 166 8.40 13.03 8.91
CA ALA A 166 7.41 13.91 9.57
C ALA A 166 6.49 14.63 8.57
N ALA A 167 7.04 15.05 7.43
CA ALA A 167 6.32 15.76 6.38
C ALA A 167 5.06 15.03 5.88
N VAL A 168 5.04 13.69 5.92
CA VAL A 168 3.87 12.88 5.52
C VAL A 168 2.71 13.09 6.50
N TYR A 169 3.00 13.09 7.81
CA TYR A 169 2.01 13.31 8.85
C TYR A 169 1.55 14.77 8.88
N ASP A 170 2.49 15.72 8.85
CA ASP A 170 2.18 17.15 8.90
C ASP A 170 1.33 17.59 7.71
N THR A 171 1.65 17.09 6.51
CA THR A 171 0.89 17.41 5.29
C THR A 171 -0.49 16.78 5.32
N THR A 172 -0.61 15.54 5.81
CA THR A 172 -1.91 14.89 5.99
C THR A 172 -2.80 15.72 6.91
N ILE A 173 -2.30 16.15 8.07
CA ILE A 173 -3.07 16.96 9.02
C ILE A 173 -3.50 18.31 8.40
N ARG A 174 -2.64 18.97 7.61
CA ARG A 174 -2.98 20.24 6.95
C ARG A 174 -4.11 20.12 5.91
N MET A 175 -4.40 18.93 5.43
CA MET A 175 -5.42 18.68 4.42
C MET A 175 -6.78 18.25 4.98
N LEU A 176 -6.86 18.01 6.30
CA LEU A 176 -8.07 17.61 7.02
C LEU A 176 -8.66 18.79 7.80
#